data_AF-A0A941L3M6-F1
#
_entry.id   AF-A0A941L3M6-F1
#
_cell.length_a   1.000
_cell.length_b   1.000
_cell.length_c   1.000
_cell.angle_alpha   90.00
_cell.angle_beta   90.00
_cell.angle_gamma   90.00
#
_symmetry.space_group_name_H-M   'P 1'
#
loop_
_entity.id
_entity.type
_entity.pdbx_description
1 polymer ?
#
loop_
_entity_poly.entity_id
_entity_poly.type
_entity_poly.pdbx_seq_one_letter_code
_entity_poly.pdbx_strand_id
1 'polypeptide(L)'
;MQKFPLKKGLSSAQELHEEINNYIDVLMGHINPPIADGVDTLFEVSSTYLARAKEIEIKLLERERNTKVEPGDELKKFRTGELRSFIELCKSAQNQGSRRITVALSELNLKEN
;
A
#
# COMPACT_ATOMS: atom_id res chain seq x y z
N MET A 1 -10.10 -3.27 11.76
CA MET A 1 -11.19 -2.55 11.05
C MET A 1 -10.52 -1.56 10.12
N GLN A 2 -10.92 -1.46 8.84
CA GLN A 2 -10.27 -0.55 7.89
C GLN A 2 -10.57 0.91 8.30
N LYS A 3 -9.54 1.71 8.58
CA LYS A 3 -9.70 3.04 9.20
C LYS A 3 -10.07 4.16 8.22
N PHE A 4 -9.81 3.98 6.93
CA PHE A 4 -10.18 4.92 5.87
C PHE A 4 -10.53 4.18 4.57
N PRO A 5 -11.42 4.74 3.73
CA PRO A 5 -11.84 4.10 2.49
C PRO A 5 -10.77 4.16 1.41
N LEU A 6 -10.73 3.15 0.55
CA LEU A 6 -9.90 3.12 -0.67
C LEU A 6 -10.76 2.90 -1.91
N LYS A 7 -10.20 3.18 -3.10
CA LYS A 7 -10.79 2.79 -4.38
C LYS A 7 -10.94 1.26 -4.44
N LYS A 8 -11.84 0.78 -5.29
CA LYS A 8 -12.17 -0.65 -5.46
C LYS A 8 -12.09 -1.05 -6.92
N GLY A 9 -11.85 -2.34 -7.18
CA GLY A 9 -11.87 -2.84 -8.54
C GLY A 9 -10.61 -2.51 -9.34
N LEU A 10 -10.69 -2.72 -10.65
CA LEU A 10 -9.62 -2.47 -11.61
C LEU A 10 -10.06 -1.33 -12.54
N SER A 11 -9.20 -0.31 -12.67
CA SER A 11 -9.39 0.85 -13.55
C SER A 11 -8.35 0.83 -14.68
N SER A 12 -8.20 1.93 -15.42
CA SER A 12 -7.15 2.03 -16.45
C SER A 12 -5.74 2.02 -15.83
N ALA A 13 -4.72 1.69 -16.63
CA ALA A 13 -3.33 1.68 -16.15
C ALA A 13 -2.88 3.07 -15.67
N GLN A 14 -3.30 4.13 -16.37
CA GLN A 14 -3.02 5.51 -15.96
C GLN A 14 -3.64 5.86 -14.61
N GLU A 15 -4.93 5.54 -14.39
CA GLU A 15 -5.58 5.82 -13.10
C GLU A 15 -4.97 5.03 -11.94
N LEU A 16 -4.50 3.80 -12.20
CA LEU A 16 -3.81 2.99 -11.20
C LEU A 16 -2.40 3.55 -10.89
N HIS A 17 -1.69 4.06 -11.90
CA HIS A 17 -0.43 4.76 -11.72
C HIS A 17 -0.59 5.99 -10.84
N GLU A 18 -1.57 6.84 -11.16
CA GLU A 18 -1.92 8.02 -10.35
C GLU A 18 -2.33 7.63 -8.93
N GLU A 19 -3.14 6.57 -8.77
CA GLU A 19 -3.52 6.04 -7.46
C GLU A 19 -2.29 5.65 -6.62
N ILE A 20 -1.36 4.87 -7.19
CA ILE A 20 -0.15 4.42 -6.49
C ILE A 20 0.78 5.59 -6.15
N ASN A 21 0.98 6.55 -7.05
CA ASN A 21 1.84 7.70 -6.79
C ASN A 21 1.35 8.51 -5.58
N ASN A 22 0.03 8.72 -5.47
CA ASN A 22 -0.53 9.39 -4.29
C ASN A 22 -0.24 8.61 -2.99
N TYR A 23 -0.31 7.28 -3.03
CA TYR A 23 0.03 6.45 -1.87
C TYR A 23 1.52 6.49 -1.54
N ILE A 24 2.38 6.53 -2.56
CA ILE A 24 3.83 6.71 -2.40
C ILE A 24 4.11 8.05 -1.73
N ASP A 25 3.51 9.14 -2.19
CA ASP A 25 3.69 10.47 -1.62
C ASP A 25 3.30 10.53 -0.14
N VAL A 26 2.24 9.81 0.26
CA VAL A 26 1.88 9.66 1.68
C VAL A 26 2.93 8.86 2.45
N LEU A 27 3.36 7.71 1.94
CA LEU A 27 4.35 6.85 2.63
C LEU A 27 5.73 7.52 2.74
N MET A 28 6.09 8.34 1.76
CA MET A 28 7.34 9.10 1.73
C MET A 28 7.26 10.42 2.51
N GLY A 29 6.08 10.78 3.02
CA GLY A 29 5.88 12.00 3.81
C GLY A 29 5.85 13.28 2.99
N HIS A 30 5.66 13.19 1.67
CA HIS A 30 5.37 14.35 0.82
C HIS A 30 3.96 14.90 1.06
N ILE A 31 3.02 14.00 1.40
CA ILE A 31 1.63 14.33 1.68
C ILE A 31 1.25 13.79 3.07
N ASN A 32 0.37 14.51 3.77
CA ASN A 32 -0.13 14.07 5.07
C ASN A 32 -0.91 12.75 4.94
N PRO A 33 -0.79 11.84 5.92
CA PRO A 33 -1.55 10.61 5.93
C PRO A 33 -3.06 10.88 6.09
N PRO A 34 -3.92 9.97 5.56
CA PRO A 34 -5.38 10.11 5.63
C PRO A 34 -5.95 9.92 7.04
N ILE A 35 -5.12 9.46 7.99
CA ILE A 35 -5.42 9.27 9.41
C ILE A 35 -4.25 9.79 10.25
N ALA A 36 -4.50 10.12 11.51
CA ALA A 36 -3.50 10.62 12.45
C ALA A 36 -3.65 9.91 13.80
N ASP A 37 -3.17 8.67 13.86
CA ASP A 37 -3.27 7.77 15.02
C ASP A 37 -1.93 7.69 15.78
N GLY A 38 -1.16 8.78 15.79
CA GLY A 38 0.15 8.82 16.43
C GLY A 38 1.10 7.76 15.86
N VAL A 39 1.70 6.96 16.75
CA VAL A 39 2.71 5.95 16.39
C VAL A 39 2.19 4.84 15.47
N ASP A 40 0.87 4.57 15.50
CA ASP A 40 0.23 3.53 14.69
C ASP A 40 0.01 3.97 13.24
N THR A 41 0.04 5.28 12.97
CA THR A 41 -0.31 5.88 11.66
C THR A 41 0.40 5.20 10.50
N LEU A 42 1.73 5.03 10.59
CA LEU A 42 2.51 4.42 9.51
C LEU A 42 2.12 2.95 9.30
N PHE A 43 1.90 2.19 10.37
CA PHE A 43 1.51 0.80 10.27
C PHE A 43 0.13 0.63 9.63
N GLU A 44 -0.84 1.43 10.05
CA GLU A 44 -2.21 1.38 9.55
C GLU A 44 -2.31 1.80 8.08
N VAL A 45 -1.65 2.91 7.72
CA VAL A 45 -1.64 3.43 6.35
C VAL A 45 -0.95 2.44 5.40
N SER A 46 0.24 1.98 5.75
CA SER A 46 0.99 1.02 4.91
C SER A 46 0.27 -0.34 4.78
N SER A 47 -0.38 -0.82 5.85
CA SER A 47 -1.19 -2.05 5.80
C SER A 47 -2.40 -1.89 4.87
N THR A 48 -3.06 -0.74 4.92
CA THR A 48 -4.24 -0.45 4.11
C THR A 48 -3.86 -0.31 2.64
N TYR A 49 -2.76 0.38 2.32
CA TYR A 49 -2.24 0.46 0.96
C TYR A 49 -1.73 -0.88 0.43
N LEU A 50 -1.08 -1.70 1.25
CA LEU A 50 -0.66 -3.05 0.87
C LEU A 50 -1.87 -3.91 0.49
N ALA A 51 -2.95 -3.87 1.28
CA ALA A 51 -4.16 -4.61 0.99
C ALA A 51 -4.77 -4.21 -0.36
N ARG A 52 -4.79 -2.91 -0.67
CA ARG A 52 -5.25 -2.41 -1.98
C ARG A 52 -4.33 -2.80 -3.13
N ALA A 53 -3.02 -2.71 -2.95
CA ALA A 53 -2.06 -3.17 -3.95
C ALA A 53 -2.26 -4.66 -4.27
N LYS A 54 -2.55 -5.48 -3.25
CA LYS A 54 -2.86 -6.90 -3.41
C LYS A 54 -4.19 -7.16 -4.08
N GLU A 55 -5.23 -6.37 -3.80
CA GLU A 55 -6.50 -6.44 -4.54
C GLU A 55 -6.27 -6.19 -6.05
N ILE A 56 -5.52 -5.14 -6.39
CA ILE A 56 -5.18 -4.81 -7.78
C ILE A 56 -4.40 -5.96 -8.44
N GLU A 57 -3.38 -6.49 -7.76
CA GLU A 57 -2.58 -7.61 -8.25
C GLU A 57 -3.44 -8.85 -8.54
N ILE A 58 -4.34 -9.21 -7.63
CA ILE A 58 -5.25 -10.36 -7.78
C ILE A 58 -6.16 -10.16 -9.00
N LYS A 59 -6.77 -8.99 -9.14
CA LYS A 59 -7.67 -8.69 -10.28
C LYS A 59 -6.94 -8.71 -11.62
N LEU A 60 -5.70 -8.22 -11.66
CA LEU A 60 -4.87 -8.28 -12.87
C LEU A 60 -4.52 -9.74 -13.23
N LEU A 61 -4.20 -10.57 -12.25
CA LEU A 61 -3.97 -12.00 -12.45
C LEU A 61 -5.23 -12.75 -12.90
N GLU A 62 -6.41 -12.40 -12.36
CA GLU A 62 -7.69 -12.93 -12.81
C GLU A 62 -7.95 -12.56 -14.28
N ARG A 63 -7.71 -11.31 -14.66
CA ARG A 63 -7.82 -10.85 -16.05
C ARG A 63 -6.88 -11.61 -16.98
N GLU A 64 -5.61 -11.80 -16.58
CA GLU A 64 -4.62 -12.55 -17.36
C GLU A 64 -5.01 -14.02 -17.55
N ARG A 65 -5.74 -14.60 -16.61
CA ARG A 65 -6.24 -15.98 -16.70
C ARG A 65 -7.43 -16.11 -17.67
N ASN A 66 -8.29 -15.11 -17.70
CA ASN A 66 -9.57 -15.15 -18.41
C ASN A 66 -9.49 -14.56 -19.82
N THR A 67 -8.41 -13.87 -20.19
CA THR A 67 -8.27 -13.18 -21.48
C THR A 67 -6.88 -13.40 -22.03
N LYS A 68 -6.77 -13.56 -23.36
CA LYS A 68 -5.48 -13.53 -24.03
C LYS A 68 -4.92 -12.10 -23.96
N VAL A 69 -3.91 -11.89 -23.12
CA VAL A 69 -3.28 -10.58 -22.94
C VAL A 69 -2.17 -10.40 -23.97
N GLU A 70 -2.33 -9.39 -24.83
CA GLU A 70 -1.41 -9.12 -25.93
C GLU A 70 -0.03 -8.63 -25.45
N PRO A 71 1.06 -8.89 -26.23
CA PRO A 71 2.38 -8.35 -25.95
C PRO A 71 2.36 -6.82 -26.10
N GLY A 72 2.30 -6.08 -25.00
CA GLY A 72 2.22 -4.63 -25.00
C GLY A 72 1.20 -4.05 -24.03
N ASP A 73 0.31 -4.92 -23.52
CA ASP A 73 -0.73 -4.55 -22.57
C ASP A 73 -0.20 -3.76 -21.38
N GLU A 74 -0.73 -2.55 -21.20
CA GLU A 74 -0.25 -1.59 -20.20
C GLU A 74 -0.50 -2.08 -18.78
N LEU A 75 -1.66 -2.70 -18.54
CA LEU A 75 -2.01 -3.27 -17.23
C LEU A 75 -1.05 -4.41 -16.83
N LYS A 76 -0.61 -5.23 -17.78
CA LYS A 76 0.41 -6.25 -17.56
C LYS A 76 1.77 -5.62 -17.24
N LYS A 77 2.20 -4.59 -17.99
CA LYS A 77 3.45 -3.86 -17.71
C LYS A 77 3.42 -3.23 -16.32
N PHE A 78 2.34 -2.53 -15.99
CA PHE A 78 2.07 -1.94 -14.68
C PHE A 78 2.20 -2.97 -13.54
N ARG A 79 1.55 -4.14 -13.68
CA ARG A 79 1.63 -5.23 -12.69
C ARG A 79 3.07 -5.66 -12.42
N THR A 80 3.83 -5.89 -13.49
CA THR A 80 5.19 -6.45 -13.39
C THR A 80 6.26 -5.43 -13.02
N GLY A 81 6.00 -4.14 -13.26
CA GLY A 81 6.90 -3.03 -12.92
C GLY A 81 6.48 -2.34 -11.62
N GLU A 82 5.70 -1.28 -11.77
CA GLU A 82 5.38 -0.32 -10.71
C GLU A 82 4.65 -0.95 -9.51
N LEU A 83 3.60 -1.75 -9.77
CA LEU A 83 2.81 -2.37 -8.70
C LEU A 83 3.67 -3.30 -7.84
N ARG A 84 4.60 -4.05 -8.45
CA ARG A 84 5.52 -4.94 -7.73
C ARG A 84 6.42 -4.14 -6.80
N SER A 85 7.04 -3.07 -7.30
CA SER A 85 7.90 -2.20 -6.50
C SER A 85 7.12 -1.53 -5.36
N PHE A 86 5.89 -1.09 -5.63
CA PHE A 86 5.01 -0.49 -4.62
C PHE A 86 4.62 -1.46 -3.51
N ILE A 87 4.34 -2.74 -3.84
CA ILE A 87 4.05 -3.77 -2.84
C ILE A 87 5.23 -3.95 -1.89
N GLU A 88 6.47 -3.96 -2.40
CA GLU A 88 7.66 -4.09 -1.56
C GLU A 88 7.88 -2.84 -0.68
N LEU A 89 7.63 -1.64 -1.21
CA LEU A 89 7.61 -0.41 -0.41
C LEU A 89 6.61 -0.51 0.74
N CYS A 90 5.38 -0.94 0.47
CA CYS A 90 4.34 -1.06 1.51
C CYS A 90 4.75 -2.04 2.61
N LYS A 91 5.34 -3.20 2.25
CA LYS A 91 5.86 -4.16 3.23
C LYS A 91 6.98 -3.57 4.09
N SER A 92 7.90 -2.84 3.47
CA SER A 92 8.99 -2.16 4.19
C SER A 92 8.44 -1.12 5.17
N ALA A 93 7.52 -0.28 4.72
CA ALA A 93 6.84 0.72 5.54
C ALA A 93 6.05 0.09 6.70
N GLN A 94 5.35 -1.02 6.44
CA GLN A 94 4.62 -1.78 7.46
C GLN A 94 5.55 -2.33 8.53
N ASN A 95 6.68 -2.93 8.13
CA ASN A 95 7.69 -3.41 9.07
C ASN A 95 8.28 -2.27 9.91
N GLN A 96 8.51 -1.10 9.31
CA GLN A 96 8.97 0.07 10.03
C GLN A 96 7.91 0.58 11.02
N GLY A 97 6.64 0.65 10.61
CA GLY A 97 5.52 1.01 11.48
C GLY A 97 5.41 0.08 12.68
N SER A 98 5.45 -1.24 12.43
CA SER A 98 5.43 -2.26 13.49
C SER A 98 6.56 -2.08 14.51
N ARG A 99 7.80 -1.81 14.05
CA ARG A 99 8.93 -1.54 14.95
C ARG A 99 8.73 -0.28 15.80
N ARG A 100 8.17 0.81 15.23
CA ARG A 100 7.87 2.04 15.96
C ARG A 100 6.88 1.79 17.10
N ILE A 101 5.85 0.98 16.84
CA ILE A 101 4.87 0.56 17.84
C ILE A 101 5.58 -0.19 18.96
N THR A 102 6.41 -1.20 18.65
CA THR A 102 7.16 -1.96 19.66
C THR A 102 8.03 -1.07 20.54
N VAL A 103 8.75 -0.10 19.95
CA VAL A 103 9.58 0.86 20.71
C VAL A 103 8.71 1.71 21.64
N ALA A 104 7.61 2.26 21.14
CA ALA A 104 6.69 3.07 21.96
C ALA A 104 6.11 2.29 23.14
N LEU A 105 5.70 1.02 22.95
CA LEU A 105 5.25 0.17 24.06
C LEU A 105 6.37 -0.08 25.08
N SER A 106 7.60 -0.28 24.61
CA SER A 106 8.75 -0.52 25.48
C SER A 106 9.07 0.72 26.34
N GLU A 107 9.00 1.91 25.76
CA GLU A 107 9.18 3.18 26.47
C GLU A 107 8.10 3.43 27.53
N LEU A 108 6.85 3.05 27.25
CA LEU A 108 5.75 3.15 28.23
C LEU A 108 6.02 2.24 29.44
N ASN A 109 6.38 0.98 29.20
CA ASN A 109 6.68 0.03 30.27
C ASN A 109 7.87 0.45 31.14
N LEU A 110 8.86 1.15 30.57
CA LEU A 110 10.00 1.69 31.32
C LEU A 110 9.62 2.88 32.22
N LYS A 111 8.58 3.65 31.87
CA LYS A 111 8.12 4.79 32.67
C LYS A 111 7.21 4.38 33.83
N GLU A 112 6.63 3.19 33.76
CA GLU A 112 5.77 2.63 34.81
C GLU A 112 6.55 1.90 35.92
N ASN A 113 7.87 1.72 35.76
CA ASN A 113 8.79 1.18 36.76
C ASN A 113 9.65 2.27 37.39
#